data_AF-A0A9P3LAD2-F1
#
_entry.id   AF-A0A9P3LAD2-F1
#
_cell.length_a   1.000
_cell.length_b   1.000
_cell.length_c   1.000
_cell.angle_alpha   90.00
_cell.angle_beta   90.00
_cell.angle_gamma   90.00
#
_symmetry.space_group_name_H-M   'P 1'
#
loop_
_entity.id
_entity.type
_entity.pdbx_description
1 polymer ?
#
loop_
_entity_poly.entity_id
_entity_poly.type
_entity_poly.pdbx_seq_one_letter_code
_entity_poly.pdbx_strand_id
1 'polypeptide(L)'
;MAARWLLLLGQCALVYSTTIADIQGTAFRSPLEGQTVKGVTGVVTAKSASVSGFFIQSAPVSDTRSSTGLFVFSESSSVLASVVVGDEISLTGKVEDFRSSSDGTFLEATELESPTSITVLSKGNTVAPLVLGAARSPPTGEFSALDVGPDGFLSVPNNVSLVDVANPTLQPAAFALDFWASLEGMLVTVPKPTSIGFENDFGEFWVRGAWTANNINSRGGLTLAPGTDGKPDGGPETVIIGQPLDGTTNPTMSVGKTLSDITGVVLYQFGFFYVLPLTAPTVLSTPDPTIPATTLTSVNDGCTITIGDYNVDNMAPTSATLPQAAGDIATHLRSPDIMFMQEIQDNSGPTDDGTVDASQTLSALSSSIKSQGGVTYSFTEVLPINDQDGGEPGGNIRPAYLFNSKTVSLVSGIPVGGPNDAVEAVTGSDGQLTLNFNPGRIDPTNSAWGSSRKPIVAAWETTSGARFFTINLHNAAKVSGGSSLQGDPRPPLNGAVAQRTAQIKVIAAFVSGLLAKDPGASVIVGGDFNEFTQTRTVFAPFEGLLTEVDVAADVDPVERYTYVFDNLQEQLDHVFVSSAVAGRTVEVEHVHVNSWAPDVNTRTSDHDPSVARLRVC
;
A
#
# COMPACT_ATOMS: atom_id res chain seq x y z
N MET A 1 -48.73 -33.95 -70.62
CA MET A 1 -47.33 -33.57 -70.33
C MET A 1 -47.33 -32.21 -69.67
N ALA A 2 -46.83 -32.11 -68.44
CA ALA A 2 -46.13 -30.96 -67.84
C ALA A 2 -46.17 -31.12 -66.31
N ALA A 3 -45.14 -31.77 -65.76
CA ALA A 3 -44.92 -31.86 -64.32
C ALA A 3 -44.35 -30.53 -63.82
N ARG A 4 -44.98 -29.93 -62.81
CA ARG A 4 -44.41 -28.80 -62.05
C ARG A 4 -43.68 -29.36 -60.84
N TRP A 5 -42.35 -29.25 -60.87
CA TRP A 5 -41.50 -29.47 -59.72
C TRP A 5 -41.40 -28.15 -58.95
N LEU A 6 -41.88 -28.13 -57.70
CA LEU A 6 -41.55 -27.09 -56.73
C LEU A 6 -40.21 -27.49 -56.09
N LEU A 7 -39.14 -26.74 -56.35
CA LEU A 7 -37.93 -26.77 -55.54
C LEU A 7 -38.16 -25.90 -54.30
N LEU A 8 -38.22 -26.53 -53.11
CA LEU A 8 -37.94 -25.84 -51.85
C LEU A 8 -36.42 -25.69 -51.72
N LEU A 9 -35.94 -24.45 -51.83
CA LEU A 9 -34.60 -24.08 -51.37
C LEU A 9 -34.66 -23.88 -49.86
N GLY A 10 -34.23 -24.89 -49.10
CA GLY A 10 -33.96 -24.73 -47.68
C GLY A 10 -32.74 -23.83 -47.48
N GLN A 11 -32.94 -22.65 -46.90
CA GLN A 11 -31.84 -21.85 -46.36
C GLN A 11 -31.32 -22.55 -45.11
N CYS A 12 -30.20 -23.28 -45.23
CA CYS A 12 -29.38 -23.62 -44.07
C CYS A 12 -28.77 -22.33 -43.53
N ALA A 13 -29.36 -21.75 -42.49
CA ALA A 13 -28.63 -20.81 -41.65
C ALA A 13 -27.54 -21.61 -40.92
N LEU A 14 -26.27 -21.33 -41.25
CA LEU A 14 -25.14 -21.75 -40.44
C LEU A 14 -25.26 -21.04 -39.09
N VAL A 15 -25.76 -21.75 -38.08
CA VAL A 15 -25.74 -21.28 -36.70
C VAL A 15 -24.32 -21.52 -36.19
N TYR A 16 -23.48 -20.48 -36.19
CA TYR A 16 -22.20 -20.54 -35.51
C TYR A 16 -22.47 -20.63 -33.99
N SER A 17 -21.88 -21.63 -33.33
CA SER A 17 -21.89 -21.73 -31.86
C SER A 17 -21.13 -20.54 -31.29
N THR A 18 -21.69 -19.87 -30.28
CA THR A 18 -21.03 -18.77 -29.57
C THR A 18 -19.83 -19.33 -28.82
N THR A 19 -18.64 -18.79 -29.11
CA THR A 19 -17.40 -19.21 -28.45
C THR A 19 -17.17 -18.46 -27.14
N ILE A 20 -16.27 -18.95 -26.30
CA ILE A 20 -15.84 -18.21 -25.10
C ILE A 20 -15.21 -16.86 -25.47
N ALA A 21 -14.43 -16.81 -26.57
CA ALA A 21 -13.84 -15.56 -27.05
C ALA A 21 -14.91 -14.54 -27.52
N ASP A 22 -16.03 -15.00 -28.10
CA ASP A 22 -17.14 -14.11 -28.46
C ASP A 22 -17.84 -13.53 -27.22
N ILE A 23 -17.89 -14.31 -26.12
CA ILE A 23 -18.45 -13.88 -24.83
C ILE A 23 -17.51 -12.88 -24.15
N GLN A 24 -16.22 -13.19 -24.08
CA GLN A 24 -15.22 -12.31 -23.45
C GLN A 24 -15.02 -11.01 -24.26
N GLY A 25 -15.04 -11.08 -25.59
CA GLY A 25 -14.78 -9.93 -26.44
C GLY A 25 -13.33 -9.45 -26.35
N THR A 26 -13.10 -8.17 -26.66
CA THR A 26 -11.76 -7.54 -26.67
C THR A 26 -11.72 -6.23 -25.88
N ALA A 27 -12.67 -6.04 -24.96
CA ALA A 27 -12.81 -4.86 -24.10
C ALA A 27 -13.09 -5.36 -22.67
N PHE A 28 -13.27 -4.45 -21.70
CA PHE A 28 -13.54 -4.84 -20.30
C PHE A 28 -14.92 -5.45 -20.12
N ARG A 29 -15.90 -5.05 -20.95
CA ARG A 29 -17.26 -5.57 -20.90
C ARG A 29 -17.58 -6.51 -22.04
N SER A 30 -18.41 -7.50 -21.74
CA SER A 30 -18.85 -8.47 -22.74
C SER A 30 -19.70 -7.80 -23.83
N PRO A 31 -19.44 -8.07 -25.14
CA PRO A 31 -20.36 -7.67 -26.20
C PRO A 31 -21.69 -8.43 -26.19
N LEU A 32 -21.79 -9.49 -25.37
CA LEU A 32 -22.95 -10.35 -25.25
C LEU A 32 -23.66 -10.21 -23.89
N GLU A 33 -23.28 -9.21 -23.10
CA GLU A 33 -23.88 -8.94 -21.79
C GLU A 33 -25.43 -8.96 -21.85
N GLY A 34 -26.04 -9.66 -20.90
CA GLY A 34 -27.49 -9.81 -20.78
C GLY A 34 -28.11 -10.83 -21.74
N GLN A 35 -27.35 -11.37 -22.70
CA GLN A 35 -27.85 -12.34 -23.67
C GLN A 35 -27.72 -13.78 -23.17
N THR A 36 -28.69 -14.63 -23.54
CA THR A 36 -28.57 -16.08 -23.34
C THR A 36 -27.86 -16.72 -24.52
N VAL A 37 -26.68 -17.27 -24.26
CA VAL A 37 -25.84 -17.97 -25.24
C VAL A 37 -26.04 -19.49 -25.12
N LYS A 38 -25.94 -20.20 -26.24
CA LYS A 38 -26.24 -21.64 -26.33
C LYS A 38 -25.11 -22.40 -27.01
N GLY A 39 -24.83 -23.60 -26.52
CA GLY A 39 -23.82 -24.47 -27.11
C GLY A 39 -22.40 -23.92 -26.95
N VAL A 40 -22.16 -23.16 -25.86
CA VAL A 40 -20.82 -22.72 -25.47
C VAL A 40 -20.05 -23.97 -25.07
N THR A 41 -18.85 -24.14 -25.61
CA THR A 41 -18.05 -25.36 -25.39
C THR A 41 -16.72 -25.02 -24.74
N GLY A 42 -16.28 -25.82 -23.76
CA GLY A 42 -14.98 -25.67 -23.12
C GLY A 42 -14.65 -26.83 -22.19
N VAL A 43 -13.37 -26.98 -21.84
CA VAL A 43 -12.88 -27.97 -20.87
C VAL A 43 -12.94 -27.37 -19.47
N VAL A 44 -13.53 -28.09 -18.52
CA VAL A 44 -13.56 -27.69 -17.11
C VAL A 44 -12.14 -27.75 -16.55
N THR A 45 -11.56 -26.59 -16.22
CA THR A 45 -10.18 -26.47 -15.73
C THR A 45 -10.09 -26.45 -14.21
N ALA A 46 -11.10 -25.91 -13.55
CA ALA A 46 -11.15 -25.81 -12.09
C ALA A 46 -12.58 -25.71 -11.57
N LYS A 47 -12.75 -25.96 -10.28
CA LYS A 47 -13.99 -25.74 -9.53
C LYS A 47 -13.66 -24.93 -8.30
N SER A 48 -14.52 -23.99 -7.93
CA SER A 48 -14.32 -23.19 -6.73
C SER A 48 -15.55 -23.26 -5.83
N ALA A 49 -15.31 -23.65 -4.58
CA ALA A 49 -16.31 -23.56 -3.52
C ALA A 49 -16.39 -22.16 -2.90
N SER A 50 -15.30 -21.37 -2.93
CA SER A 50 -15.25 -20.04 -2.33
C SER A 50 -16.07 -19.01 -3.11
N VAL A 51 -16.11 -19.13 -4.44
CA VAL A 51 -16.90 -18.26 -5.33
C VAL A 51 -18.07 -18.98 -6.02
N SER A 52 -18.38 -20.21 -5.60
CA SER A 52 -19.53 -21.01 -6.08
C SER A 52 -19.64 -21.16 -7.60
N GLY A 53 -18.74 -21.94 -8.18
CA GLY A 53 -18.79 -22.20 -9.63
C GLY A 53 -17.69 -23.11 -10.16
N PHE A 54 -17.51 -23.04 -11.48
CA PHE A 54 -16.43 -23.75 -12.17
C PHE A 54 -15.94 -22.96 -13.38
N PHE A 55 -14.71 -23.23 -13.78
CA PHE A 55 -14.04 -22.55 -14.89
C PHE A 55 -14.00 -23.47 -16.09
N ILE A 56 -14.28 -22.93 -17.27
CA ILE A 56 -14.12 -23.62 -18.56
C ILE A 56 -13.13 -22.87 -19.44
N GLN A 57 -12.39 -23.60 -20.26
CA GLN A 57 -11.45 -23.00 -21.21
C GLN A 57 -11.55 -23.66 -22.59
N SER A 58 -11.61 -22.84 -23.65
CA SER A 58 -11.58 -23.29 -25.03
C SER A 58 -10.15 -23.35 -25.57
N ALA A 59 -9.98 -23.81 -26.82
CA ALA A 59 -8.71 -23.70 -27.52
C ALA A 59 -8.27 -22.23 -27.67
N PRO A 60 -6.94 -21.95 -27.70
CA PRO A 60 -6.41 -20.60 -27.91
C PRO A 60 -6.91 -19.95 -29.21
N VAL A 61 -7.10 -18.63 -29.19
CA VAL A 61 -7.40 -17.80 -30.36
C VAL A 61 -6.21 -16.92 -30.73
N SER A 62 -6.19 -16.36 -31.95
CA SER A 62 -5.08 -15.51 -32.42
C SER A 62 -5.04 -14.13 -31.78
N ASP A 63 -6.21 -13.60 -31.39
CA ASP A 63 -6.32 -12.29 -30.76
C ASP A 63 -6.16 -12.43 -29.24
N THR A 64 -4.98 -12.03 -28.74
CA THR A 64 -4.60 -12.18 -27.34
C THR A 64 -5.36 -11.27 -26.37
N ARG A 65 -6.20 -10.36 -26.89
CA ARG A 65 -7.08 -9.51 -26.07
C ARG A 65 -8.28 -10.28 -25.57
N SER A 66 -8.70 -11.31 -26.31
CA SER A 66 -9.86 -12.11 -25.95
C SER A 66 -9.43 -13.31 -25.13
N SER A 67 -9.93 -13.39 -23.90
CA SER A 67 -9.71 -14.56 -23.05
C SER A 67 -10.40 -15.78 -23.66
N THR A 68 -9.77 -16.95 -23.51
CA THR A 68 -10.37 -18.24 -23.84
C THR A 68 -10.88 -18.98 -22.61
N GLY A 69 -10.77 -18.37 -21.43
CA GLY A 69 -11.33 -18.86 -20.17
C GLY A 69 -12.65 -18.16 -19.83
N LEU A 70 -13.51 -18.82 -19.06
CA LEU A 70 -14.78 -18.28 -18.62
C LEU A 70 -15.19 -18.90 -17.29
N PHE A 71 -15.60 -18.04 -16.35
CA PHE A 71 -16.22 -18.50 -15.11
C PHE A 71 -17.71 -18.78 -15.33
N VAL A 72 -18.17 -19.91 -14.79
CA VAL A 72 -19.59 -20.31 -14.80
C VAL A 72 -20.06 -20.33 -13.35
N PHE A 73 -20.83 -19.31 -12.98
CA PHE A 73 -21.42 -19.16 -11.67
C PHE A 73 -22.60 -20.11 -11.48
N SER A 74 -22.61 -20.82 -10.34
CA SER A 74 -23.77 -21.62 -9.92
C SER A 74 -23.60 -22.10 -8.49
N GLU A 75 -24.55 -21.75 -7.62
CA GLU A 75 -24.69 -22.33 -6.27
C GLU A 75 -25.42 -23.69 -6.27
N SER A 76 -25.98 -24.11 -7.41
CA SER A 76 -26.73 -25.36 -7.50
C SER A 76 -25.81 -26.58 -7.36
N SER A 77 -25.97 -27.33 -6.28
CA SER A 77 -25.21 -28.56 -6.02
C SER A 77 -25.41 -29.62 -7.12
N SER A 78 -26.57 -29.66 -7.78
CA SER A 78 -26.81 -30.59 -8.90
C SER A 78 -26.05 -30.19 -10.16
N VAL A 79 -25.95 -28.89 -10.45
CA VAL A 79 -25.11 -28.36 -11.54
C VAL A 79 -23.65 -28.65 -11.24
N LEU A 80 -23.17 -28.30 -10.04
CA LEU A 80 -21.78 -28.51 -9.66
C LEU A 80 -21.41 -30.01 -9.63
N ALA A 81 -22.33 -30.90 -9.27
CA ALA A 81 -22.10 -32.34 -9.32
C ALA A 81 -22.13 -32.94 -10.74
N SER A 82 -22.68 -32.21 -11.71
CA SER A 82 -22.81 -32.68 -13.10
C SER A 82 -21.52 -32.57 -13.92
N VAL A 83 -20.50 -31.88 -13.39
CA VAL A 83 -19.22 -31.63 -14.08
C VAL A 83 -18.02 -31.98 -13.19
N VAL A 84 -16.97 -32.51 -13.82
CA VAL A 84 -15.67 -32.82 -13.21
C VAL A 84 -14.56 -32.12 -14.00
N VAL A 85 -13.48 -31.74 -13.31
CA VAL A 85 -12.27 -31.20 -13.98
C VAL A 85 -11.80 -32.18 -15.06
N GLY A 86 -11.52 -31.67 -16.26
CA GLY A 86 -11.16 -32.44 -17.44
C GLY A 86 -12.35 -32.89 -18.31
N ASP A 87 -13.60 -32.66 -17.89
CA ASP A 87 -14.75 -32.82 -18.78
C ASP A 87 -14.74 -31.68 -19.82
N GLU A 88 -14.86 -32.03 -21.10
CA GLU A 88 -15.26 -31.07 -22.14
C GLU A 88 -16.77 -31.02 -22.18
N ILE A 89 -17.36 -29.85 -21.97
CA ILE A 89 -18.80 -29.68 -21.87
C ILE A 89 -19.33 -28.72 -22.92
N SER A 90 -20.61 -28.88 -23.27
CA SER A 90 -21.41 -27.87 -23.93
C SER A 90 -22.52 -27.41 -22.98
N LEU A 91 -22.75 -26.11 -22.84
CA LEU A 91 -23.79 -25.54 -21.97
C LEU A 91 -24.54 -24.35 -22.59
N THR A 92 -25.64 -23.98 -21.94
CA THR A 92 -26.39 -22.73 -22.14
C THR A 92 -26.29 -21.91 -20.86
N GLY A 93 -26.17 -20.60 -20.97
CA GLY A 93 -26.13 -19.68 -19.83
C GLY A 93 -26.47 -18.25 -20.25
N LYS A 94 -26.69 -17.37 -19.29
CA LYS A 94 -26.82 -15.93 -19.53
C LYS A 94 -25.49 -15.25 -19.22
N VAL A 95 -25.02 -14.42 -20.14
CA VAL A 95 -23.80 -13.65 -19.96
C VAL A 95 -24.09 -12.48 -19.03
N GLU A 96 -23.23 -12.29 -18.05
CA GLU A 96 -23.30 -11.22 -17.07
C GLU A 96 -21.90 -10.61 -16.88
N ASP A 97 -21.82 -9.29 -16.84
CA ASP A 97 -20.64 -8.59 -16.33
C ASP A 97 -20.92 -8.32 -14.84
N PHE A 98 -20.37 -9.19 -14.00
CA PHE A 98 -20.69 -9.29 -12.59
C PHE A 98 -19.67 -8.56 -11.72
N ARG A 99 -20.16 -7.97 -10.63
CA ARG A 99 -19.32 -7.29 -9.63
C ARG A 99 -19.31 -8.10 -8.36
N SER A 100 -18.13 -8.53 -7.92
CA SER A 100 -17.98 -9.43 -6.76
C SER A 100 -18.37 -8.84 -5.40
N SER A 101 -18.78 -7.56 -5.35
CA SER A 101 -19.12 -6.82 -4.14
C SER A 101 -20.14 -5.71 -4.46
N SER A 102 -20.82 -5.20 -3.43
CA SER A 102 -21.62 -3.97 -3.55
C SER A 102 -20.78 -2.70 -3.63
N ASP A 103 -19.45 -2.81 -3.51
CA ASP A 103 -18.52 -1.69 -3.71
C ASP A 103 -18.47 -1.28 -5.20
N GLY A 104 -18.99 -0.08 -5.48
CA GLY A 104 -19.03 0.51 -6.82
C GLY A 104 -17.66 0.88 -7.40
N THR A 105 -16.55 0.68 -6.68
CA THR A 105 -15.19 0.98 -7.16
C THR A 105 -14.49 -0.22 -7.82
N PHE A 106 -15.04 -1.43 -7.72
CA PHE A 106 -14.46 -2.62 -8.35
C PHE A 106 -14.74 -2.64 -9.87
N LEU A 107 -14.02 -3.43 -10.65
CA LEU A 107 -14.41 -3.70 -12.04
C LEU A 107 -15.54 -4.74 -12.09
N GLU A 108 -16.28 -4.74 -13.19
CA GLU A 108 -17.12 -5.87 -13.57
C GLU A 108 -16.27 -6.96 -14.27
N ALA A 109 -16.61 -8.23 -14.05
CA ALA A 109 -15.95 -9.40 -14.62
C ALA A 109 -16.96 -10.25 -15.39
N THR A 110 -16.59 -10.76 -16.56
CA THR A 110 -17.51 -11.50 -17.43
C THR A 110 -17.68 -12.94 -16.96
N GLU A 111 -18.92 -13.34 -16.69
CA GLU A 111 -19.28 -14.71 -16.30
C GLU A 111 -20.53 -15.23 -17.03
N LEU A 112 -20.78 -16.54 -16.88
CA LEU A 112 -22.06 -17.16 -17.21
C LEU A 112 -22.83 -17.51 -15.95
N GLU A 113 -24.02 -16.94 -15.81
CA GLU A 113 -24.97 -17.30 -14.78
C GLU A 113 -26.06 -18.25 -15.31
N SER A 114 -26.83 -18.82 -14.38
CA SER A 114 -27.99 -19.68 -14.67
C SER A 114 -27.69 -20.83 -15.67
N PRO A 115 -26.62 -21.62 -15.49
CA PRO A 115 -26.22 -22.63 -16.46
C PRO A 115 -27.25 -23.76 -16.59
N THR A 116 -27.56 -24.13 -17.83
CA THR A 116 -28.53 -25.17 -18.20
C THR A 116 -28.05 -25.98 -19.40
N SER A 117 -28.74 -27.09 -19.69
CA SER A 117 -28.44 -27.95 -20.85
C SER A 117 -26.99 -28.43 -20.92
N ILE A 118 -26.36 -28.63 -19.76
CA ILE A 118 -24.98 -29.10 -19.65
C ILE A 118 -24.88 -30.53 -20.20
N THR A 119 -24.02 -30.72 -21.20
CA THR A 119 -23.74 -32.01 -21.82
C THR A 119 -22.24 -32.25 -21.81
N VAL A 120 -21.79 -33.37 -21.23
CA VAL A 120 -20.38 -33.79 -21.31
C VAL A 120 -20.13 -34.41 -22.69
N LEU A 121 -19.25 -33.79 -23.47
CA LEU A 121 -18.86 -34.19 -24.82
C LEU A 121 -17.72 -35.23 -24.78
N SER A 122 -16.74 -35.00 -23.91
CA SER A 122 -15.58 -35.88 -23.73
C SER A 122 -15.03 -35.75 -22.31
N LYS A 123 -14.18 -36.69 -21.87
CA LYS A 123 -13.65 -36.76 -20.49
C LYS A 123 -12.14 -36.95 -20.47
N GLY A 124 -11.50 -36.53 -19.38
CA GLY A 124 -10.06 -36.73 -19.17
C GLY A 124 -9.20 -35.83 -20.07
N ASN A 125 -9.76 -34.72 -20.53
CA ASN A 125 -9.04 -33.71 -21.30
C ASN A 125 -8.09 -32.94 -20.38
N THR A 126 -7.05 -32.39 -20.99
CA THR A 126 -6.09 -31.51 -20.31
C THR A 126 -5.99 -30.21 -21.06
N VAL A 127 -5.86 -29.12 -20.32
CA VAL A 127 -5.56 -27.78 -20.85
C VAL A 127 -4.16 -27.43 -20.40
N ALA A 128 -3.28 -27.10 -21.35
CA ALA A 128 -1.95 -26.61 -21.01
C ALA A 128 -2.08 -25.18 -20.45
N PRO A 129 -1.56 -24.90 -19.24
CA PRO A 129 -1.61 -23.55 -18.67
C PRO A 129 -0.75 -22.59 -19.49
N LEU A 130 -1.18 -21.33 -19.57
CA LEU A 130 -0.36 -20.27 -20.14
C LEU A 130 0.77 -19.91 -19.14
N VAL A 131 2.01 -20.13 -19.55
CA VAL A 131 3.18 -19.85 -18.70
C VAL A 131 3.52 -18.36 -18.76
N LEU A 132 3.24 -17.64 -17.67
CA LEU A 132 3.53 -16.21 -17.53
C LEU A 132 5.04 -15.96 -17.51
N GLY A 133 5.49 -14.86 -18.10
CA GLY A 133 6.91 -14.56 -18.32
C GLY A 133 7.55 -15.23 -19.54
N ALA A 134 6.96 -16.33 -20.03
CA ALA A 134 7.44 -17.05 -21.21
C ALA A 134 6.54 -16.86 -22.43
N ALA A 135 5.23 -17.06 -22.27
CA ALA A 135 4.26 -16.88 -23.34
C ALA A 135 3.79 -15.42 -23.43
N ARG A 136 3.50 -14.82 -22.28
CA ARG A 136 3.07 -13.42 -22.12
C ARG A 136 3.55 -12.92 -20.75
N SER A 137 3.89 -11.64 -20.65
CA SER A 137 4.35 -11.03 -19.40
C SER A 137 3.47 -9.82 -19.07
N PRO A 138 3.12 -9.59 -17.80
CA PRO A 138 2.44 -8.37 -17.42
C PRO A 138 3.35 -7.15 -17.70
N PRO A 139 2.80 -6.01 -18.15
CA PRO A 139 3.55 -4.77 -18.32
C PRO A 139 4.06 -4.22 -16.97
N THR A 140 5.17 -3.48 -17.01
CA THR A 140 5.79 -2.82 -15.83
C THR A 140 5.53 -1.30 -15.81
N GLY A 141 4.53 -0.81 -16.55
CA GLY A 141 4.28 0.61 -16.77
C GLY A 141 3.06 1.14 -16.04
N GLU A 142 2.05 1.57 -16.79
CA GLU A 142 0.80 2.09 -16.21
C GLU A 142 -0.22 0.96 -16.02
N PHE A 143 -1.10 1.10 -15.03
CA PHE A 143 -2.22 0.17 -14.85
C PHE A 143 -3.27 0.32 -15.95
N SER A 144 -3.53 1.54 -16.39
CA SER A 144 -4.55 1.86 -17.39
C SER A 144 -4.15 3.05 -18.27
N ALA A 145 -4.61 3.05 -19.52
CA ALA A 145 -4.55 4.23 -20.40
C ALA A 145 -5.33 5.44 -19.82
N LEU A 146 -6.23 5.19 -18.87
CA LEU A 146 -7.09 6.19 -18.24
C LEU A 146 -6.44 6.85 -17.00
N ASP A 147 -5.22 6.43 -16.61
CA ASP A 147 -4.42 7.07 -15.55
C ASP A 147 -3.80 8.39 -16.00
N VAL A 148 -4.64 9.33 -16.39
CA VAL A 148 -4.21 10.58 -17.01
C VAL A 148 -3.72 11.55 -15.94
N GLY A 149 -2.47 11.98 -16.10
CA GLY A 149 -1.87 13.06 -15.32
C GLY A 149 -0.36 12.91 -15.19
N PRO A 150 0.31 13.89 -14.56
CA PRO A 150 1.75 13.85 -14.38
C PRO A 150 2.19 12.69 -13.48
N ASP A 151 1.36 12.27 -12.52
CA ASP A 151 1.67 11.28 -11.49
C ASP A 151 1.04 9.90 -11.78
N GLY A 152 0.56 9.66 -13.02
CA GLY A 152 -0.09 8.40 -13.39
C GLY A 152 -1.26 8.05 -12.46
N PHE A 153 -1.22 6.85 -11.86
CA PHE A 153 -2.24 6.36 -10.94
C PHE A 153 -2.37 7.17 -9.63
N LEU A 154 -1.36 7.98 -9.27
CA LEU A 154 -1.41 8.90 -8.12
C LEU A 154 -1.89 10.30 -8.51
N SER A 155 -2.22 10.55 -9.78
CA SER A 155 -2.64 11.88 -10.25
C SER A 155 -3.95 12.30 -9.60
N VAL A 156 -4.00 13.56 -9.16
CA VAL A 156 -5.21 14.22 -8.66
C VAL A 156 -5.70 15.28 -9.66
N PRO A 157 -7.02 15.51 -9.83
CA PRO A 157 -8.12 14.80 -9.15
C PRO A 157 -8.23 13.32 -9.57
N ASN A 158 -8.50 12.45 -8.60
CA ASN A 158 -8.78 11.03 -8.84
C ASN A 158 -10.19 10.84 -9.43
N ASN A 159 -10.50 9.61 -9.87
CA ASN A 159 -11.85 9.21 -10.30
C ASN A 159 -12.48 10.17 -11.34
N VAL A 160 -11.69 10.55 -12.35
CA VAL A 160 -12.16 11.42 -13.46
C VAL A 160 -12.73 10.61 -14.61
N SER A 161 -12.50 9.29 -14.61
CA SER A 161 -13.07 8.33 -15.56
C SER A 161 -13.29 6.98 -14.87
N LEU A 162 -14.13 6.14 -15.47
CA LEU A 162 -14.42 4.77 -15.04
C LEU A 162 -14.10 3.85 -16.22
N VAL A 163 -13.35 2.77 -15.96
CA VAL A 163 -13.00 1.74 -16.95
C VAL A 163 -14.26 1.09 -17.53
N ASP A 164 -15.21 0.67 -16.69
CA ASP A 164 -16.43 -0.05 -17.12
C ASP A 164 -17.34 0.83 -17.99
N VAL A 165 -17.35 2.15 -17.73
CA VAL A 165 -18.13 3.12 -18.52
C VAL A 165 -17.42 3.47 -19.83
N ALA A 166 -16.11 3.69 -19.78
CA ALA A 166 -15.31 3.98 -20.98
C ALA A 166 -15.21 2.76 -21.91
N ASN A 167 -15.22 1.55 -21.32
CA ASN A 167 -15.08 0.25 -21.95
C ASN A 167 -14.04 0.23 -23.08
N PRO A 168 -12.78 0.63 -22.79
CA PRO A 168 -11.76 0.72 -23.82
C PRO A 168 -11.44 -0.67 -24.39
N THR A 169 -11.07 -0.70 -25.67
CA THR A 169 -10.47 -1.91 -26.26
C THR A 169 -9.16 -2.21 -25.55
N LEU A 170 -8.98 -3.45 -25.10
CA LEU A 170 -7.82 -3.87 -24.34
C LEU A 170 -6.52 -3.70 -25.12
N GLN A 171 -5.48 -3.25 -24.44
CA GLN A 171 -4.09 -3.19 -24.89
C GLN A 171 -3.17 -3.95 -23.90
N PRO A 172 -3.25 -5.30 -23.85
CA PRO A 172 -2.55 -6.14 -22.87
C PRO A 172 -1.03 -6.02 -22.82
N ALA A 173 -0.41 -5.54 -23.90
CA ALA A 173 1.04 -5.33 -23.95
C ALA A 173 1.49 -4.01 -23.32
N ALA A 174 0.56 -3.07 -23.08
CA ALA A 174 0.84 -1.73 -22.60
C ALA A 174 0.36 -1.49 -21.16
N PHE A 175 -0.83 -2.01 -20.80
CA PHE A 175 -1.46 -1.72 -19.51
C PHE A 175 -1.79 -3.00 -18.75
N ALA A 176 -1.55 -3.01 -17.45
CA ALA A 176 -1.72 -4.23 -16.65
C ALA A 176 -3.17 -4.61 -16.37
N LEU A 177 -4.08 -3.65 -16.22
CA LEU A 177 -5.51 -3.99 -16.13
C LEU A 177 -5.96 -4.76 -17.36
N ASP A 178 -5.59 -4.27 -18.54
CA ASP A 178 -5.88 -4.88 -19.83
C ASP A 178 -5.21 -6.26 -19.96
N PHE A 179 -3.99 -6.41 -19.43
CA PHE A 179 -3.28 -7.67 -19.41
C PHE A 179 -4.04 -8.72 -18.62
N TRP A 180 -4.40 -8.42 -17.38
CA TRP A 180 -5.06 -9.38 -16.51
C TRP A 180 -6.51 -9.64 -16.92
N ALA A 181 -7.25 -8.63 -17.38
CA ALA A 181 -8.60 -8.81 -17.96
C ALA A 181 -8.59 -9.76 -19.16
N SER A 182 -7.60 -9.64 -20.05
CA SER A 182 -7.47 -10.56 -21.21
C SER A 182 -7.09 -12.00 -20.88
N LEU A 183 -6.86 -12.31 -19.59
CA LEU A 183 -6.57 -13.65 -19.08
C LEU A 183 -7.69 -14.18 -18.18
N GLU A 184 -8.78 -13.44 -17.97
CA GLU A 184 -9.83 -13.80 -17.03
C GLU A 184 -10.40 -15.21 -17.29
N GLY A 185 -10.48 -16.03 -16.25
CA GLY A 185 -10.90 -17.42 -16.30
C GLY A 185 -9.90 -18.40 -16.92
N MET A 186 -8.76 -17.94 -17.46
CA MET A 186 -7.76 -18.83 -18.05
C MET A 186 -6.90 -19.52 -16.98
N LEU A 187 -6.50 -20.75 -17.27
CA LEU A 187 -5.48 -21.47 -16.52
C LEU A 187 -4.09 -20.93 -16.88
N VAL A 188 -3.36 -20.46 -15.88
CA VAL A 188 -2.01 -19.88 -16.01
C VAL A 188 -1.03 -20.56 -15.06
N THR A 189 0.27 -20.45 -15.36
CA THR A 189 1.35 -20.79 -14.43
C THR A 189 2.19 -19.55 -14.17
N VAL A 190 2.36 -19.18 -12.90
CA VAL A 190 3.37 -18.22 -12.41
C VAL A 190 4.63 -19.01 -12.06
N PRO A 191 5.72 -18.93 -12.85
CA PRO A 191 6.92 -19.71 -12.59
C PRO A 191 7.72 -19.12 -11.44
N LYS A 192 8.07 -19.96 -10.47
CA LYS A 192 8.89 -19.67 -9.30
C LYS A 192 8.81 -18.22 -8.78
N PRO A 193 7.63 -17.76 -8.34
CA PRO A 193 7.46 -16.37 -7.94
C PRO A 193 8.28 -16.02 -6.68
N THR A 194 8.51 -14.71 -6.52
CA THR A 194 9.02 -14.10 -5.29
C THR A 194 7.87 -13.36 -4.61
N SER A 195 7.70 -13.61 -3.32
CA SER A 195 6.75 -12.87 -2.48
C SER A 195 7.22 -11.46 -2.24
N ILE A 196 6.27 -10.52 -2.28
CA ILE A 196 6.54 -9.10 -2.11
C ILE A 196 5.90 -8.54 -0.83
N GLY A 197 5.32 -9.41 0.02
CA GLY A 197 4.61 -9.00 1.22
C GLY A 197 4.31 -10.18 2.16
N PHE A 198 3.46 -9.91 3.14
CA PHE A 198 2.90 -10.92 4.05
C PHE A 198 1.56 -11.43 3.52
N GLU A 199 1.09 -12.54 4.05
CA GLU A 199 -0.27 -13.01 3.83
C GLU A 199 -1.29 -12.17 4.59
N ASN A 200 -2.48 -11.99 4.01
CA ASN A 200 -3.64 -11.45 4.72
C ASN A 200 -4.31 -12.52 5.59
N ASP A 201 -5.35 -12.14 6.34
CA ASP A 201 -6.11 -13.05 7.22
C ASP A 201 -6.79 -14.22 6.49
N PHE A 202 -6.89 -14.17 5.16
CA PHE A 202 -7.43 -15.24 4.32
C PHE A 202 -6.32 -16.19 3.80
N GLY A 203 -5.06 -15.95 4.14
CA GLY A 203 -3.89 -16.71 3.66
C GLY A 203 -3.51 -16.37 2.22
N GLU A 204 -3.95 -15.23 1.70
CA GLU A 204 -3.66 -14.74 0.36
C GLU A 204 -2.47 -13.79 0.39
N PHE A 205 -1.64 -13.78 -0.66
CA PHE A 205 -0.40 -13.02 -0.65
C PHE A 205 -0.01 -12.54 -2.04
N TRP A 206 0.72 -11.43 -2.10
CA TRP A 206 1.20 -10.85 -3.35
C TRP A 206 2.52 -11.47 -3.80
N VAL A 207 2.65 -11.63 -5.12
CA VAL A 207 3.90 -12.07 -5.76
C VAL A 207 4.24 -11.25 -7.00
N ARG A 208 5.53 -11.22 -7.31
CA ARG A 208 6.04 -11.02 -8.67
C ARG A 208 6.58 -12.33 -9.21
N GLY A 209 6.35 -12.62 -10.49
CA GLY A 209 6.90 -13.83 -11.12
C GLY A 209 8.31 -13.63 -11.67
N ALA A 210 8.83 -14.68 -12.31
CA ALA A 210 10.12 -14.66 -13.01
C ALA A 210 10.04 -13.96 -14.38
N TRP A 211 9.47 -12.75 -14.42
CA TRP A 211 9.42 -11.85 -15.57
C TRP A 211 10.13 -10.52 -15.27
N THR A 212 10.15 -9.61 -16.24
CA THR A 212 10.71 -8.26 -16.04
C THR A 212 9.86 -7.51 -15.01
N ALA A 213 10.50 -6.93 -14.00
CA ALA A 213 9.87 -6.09 -13.00
C ALA A 213 10.77 -4.87 -12.73
N ASN A 214 10.16 -3.73 -12.41
CA ASN A 214 10.85 -2.51 -12.05
C ASN A 214 11.03 -2.42 -10.53
N ASN A 215 11.91 -1.53 -10.07
CA ASN A 215 12.03 -1.13 -8.66
C ASN A 215 12.15 -2.29 -7.66
N ILE A 216 12.81 -3.39 -8.07
CA ILE A 216 13.08 -4.51 -7.18
C ILE A 216 14.12 -4.07 -6.16
N ASN A 217 13.76 -4.07 -4.88
CA ASN A 217 14.68 -3.74 -3.80
C ASN A 217 15.55 -4.94 -3.39
N SER A 218 16.51 -4.68 -2.52
CA SER A 218 17.49 -5.65 -2.01
C SER A 218 16.85 -6.85 -1.30
N ARG A 219 15.66 -6.67 -0.70
CA ARG A 219 14.88 -7.75 -0.08
C ARG A 219 14.13 -8.61 -1.09
N GLY A 220 13.90 -8.10 -2.29
CA GLY A 220 13.20 -8.78 -3.39
C GLY A 220 11.76 -8.33 -3.61
N GLY A 221 11.26 -7.37 -2.82
CA GLY A 221 9.97 -6.70 -3.00
C GLY A 221 10.02 -5.62 -4.10
N LEU A 222 8.88 -4.99 -4.39
CA LEU A 222 8.79 -3.87 -5.33
C LEU A 222 8.56 -2.56 -4.57
N THR A 223 9.48 -1.61 -4.69
CA THR A 223 9.36 -0.32 -4.02
C THR A 223 8.62 0.67 -4.90
N LEU A 224 7.70 1.44 -4.30
CA LEU A 224 7.07 2.57 -4.97
C LEU A 224 8.13 3.64 -5.26
N ALA A 225 8.57 3.70 -6.51
CA ALA A 225 9.54 4.65 -7.00
C ALA A 225 9.18 5.07 -8.43
N PRO A 226 9.80 6.12 -8.99
CA PRO A 226 9.58 6.46 -10.40
C PRO A 226 9.94 5.29 -11.32
N GLY A 227 9.02 4.94 -12.23
CA GLY A 227 9.24 3.97 -13.29
C GLY A 227 10.08 4.53 -14.43
N THR A 228 10.26 3.72 -15.48
CA THR A 228 11.10 4.09 -16.64
C THR A 228 10.61 5.29 -17.44
N ASP A 229 9.33 5.67 -17.29
CA ASP A 229 8.70 6.83 -17.90
C ASP A 229 8.72 8.09 -16.99
N GLY A 230 9.30 7.97 -15.79
CA GLY A 230 9.38 9.03 -14.79
C GLY A 230 8.10 9.27 -13.98
N LYS A 231 7.04 8.47 -14.21
CA LYS A 231 5.83 8.46 -13.38
C LYS A 231 6.01 7.52 -12.19
N PRO A 232 5.25 7.68 -11.09
CA PRO A 232 5.23 6.70 -10.01
C PRO A 232 4.82 5.32 -10.54
N ASP A 233 5.60 4.31 -10.21
CA ASP A 233 5.34 2.92 -10.60
C ASP A 233 4.59 2.18 -9.48
N GLY A 234 3.35 1.79 -9.76
CA GLY A 234 2.49 1.14 -8.78
C GLY A 234 2.62 -0.38 -8.73
N GLY A 235 3.67 -0.96 -9.32
CA GLY A 235 3.90 -2.41 -9.36
C GLY A 235 2.84 -3.18 -10.17
N PRO A 236 2.49 -2.74 -11.39
CA PRO A 236 1.44 -3.39 -12.20
C PRO A 236 1.74 -4.86 -12.58
N GLU A 237 3.01 -5.27 -12.50
CA GLU A 237 3.49 -6.61 -12.81
C GLU A 237 3.32 -7.65 -11.69
N THR A 238 2.57 -7.31 -10.64
CA THR A 238 2.30 -8.19 -9.50
C THR A 238 0.92 -8.83 -9.59
N VAL A 239 0.74 -9.95 -8.89
CA VAL A 239 -0.56 -10.62 -8.79
C VAL A 239 -0.76 -11.20 -7.40
N ILE A 240 -1.99 -11.20 -6.90
CA ILE A 240 -2.34 -11.84 -5.65
C ILE A 240 -2.60 -13.33 -5.89
N ILE A 241 -2.05 -14.17 -5.03
CA ILE A 241 -2.29 -15.61 -4.98
C ILE A 241 -3.39 -15.85 -3.97
N GLY A 242 -4.55 -16.31 -4.45
CA GLY A 242 -5.71 -16.58 -3.62
C GLY A 242 -5.65 -17.91 -2.88
N GLN A 243 -6.78 -18.30 -2.31
CA GLN A 243 -6.92 -19.58 -1.62
C GLN A 243 -6.85 -20.78 -2.59
N PRO A 244 -6.13 -21.87 -2.24
CA PRO A 244 -6.07 -23.08 -3.05
C PRO A 244 -7.42 -23.77 -3.25
N LEU A 245 -7.72 -24.11 -4.49
CA LEU A 245 -9.01 -24.69 -4.89
C LEU A 245 -9.22 -26.15 -4.43
N ASP A 246 -8.15 -26.86 -4.08
CA ASP A 246 -8.20 -28.22 -3.51
C ASP A 246 -8.33 -28.25 -1.98
N GLY A 247 -8.38 -27.09 -1.33
CA GLY A 247 -8.48 -26.96 0.12
C GLY A 247 -7.17 -27.14 0.88
N THR A 248 -6.04 -27.24 0.19
CA THR A 248 -4.71 -27.09 0.83
C THR A 248 -4.50 -25.67 1.34
N THR A 249 -3.52 -25.48 2.22
CA THR A 249 -3.25 -24.19 2.87
C THR A 249 -1.99 -23.57 2.31
N ASN A 250 -2.06 -22.30 1.93
CA ASN A 250 -0.90 -21.51 1.54
C ASN A 250 0.13 -21.43 2.68
N PRO A 251 1.43 -21.34 2.37
CA PRO A 251 2.47 -21.17 3.40
C PRO A 251 2.41 -19.78 4.04
N THR A 252 3.02 -19.63 5.21
CA THR A 252 3.25 -18.30 5.80
C THR A 252 4.28 -17.53 4.99
N MET A 253 4.08 -16.23 4.84
CA MET A 253 4.80 -15.38 3.90
C MET A 253 5.60 -14.29 4.59
N SER A 254 6.55 -13.76 3.81
CA SER A 254 7.37 -12.61 4.13
C SER A 254 8.07 -12.17 2.84
N VAL A 255 8.46 -10.89 2.80
CA VAL A 255 9.10 -10.29 1.62
C VAL A 255 10.35 -11.08 1.25
N GLY A 256 10.47 -11.44 -0.03
CA GLY A 256 11.64 -12.11 -0.60
C GLY A 256 11.62 -13.64 -0.56
N LYS A 257 10.60 -14.27 0.06
CA LYS A 257 10.43 -15.74 -0.05
C LYS A 257 10.25 -16.13 -1.52
N THR A 258 10.93 -17.20 -1.95
CA THR A 258 10.71 -17.78 -3.29
C THR A 258 9.86 -19.04 -3.18
N LEU A 259 9.01 -19.27 -4.18
CA LEU A 259 8.01 -20.34 -4.17
C LEU A 259 8.20 -21.30 -5.35
N SER A 260 7.61 -22.48 -5.27
CA SER A 260 7.42 -23.38 -6.42
C SER A 260 6.51 -22.74 -7.46
N ASP A 261 6.48 -23.29 -8.67
CA ASP A 261 5.53 -22.86 -9.70
C ASP A 261 4.09 -22.90 -9.17
N ILE A 262 3.32 -21.85 -9.45
CA ILE A 262 1.93 -21.72 -9.04
C ILE A 262 1.08 -21.85 -10.29
N THR A 263 0.27 -22.91 -10.39
CA THR A 263 -0.69 -23.07 -11.48
C THR A 263 -2.10 -22.86 -10.95
N GLY A 264 -2.88 -22.01 -11.61
CA GLY A 264 -4.18 -21.58 -11.12
C GLY A 264 -5.01 -20.88 -12.20
N VAL A 265 -6.25 -20.56 -11.86
CA VAL A 265 -7.15 -19.81 -12.76
C VAL A 265 -7.14 -18.33 -12.40
N VAL A 266 -7.17 -17.46 -13.40
CA VAL A 266 -7.27 -16.01 -13.19
C VAL A 266 -8.72 -15.63 -12.89
N LEU A 267 -8.93 -14.81 -11.86
CA LEU A 267 -10.26 -14.30 -11.48
C LEU A 267 -10.12 -12.85 -10.99
N TYR A 268 -11.00 -11.96 -11.42
CA TYR A 268 -11.16 -10.66 -10.76
C TYR A 268 -12.13 -10.78 -9.59
N GLN A 269 -11.70 -10.37 -8.40
CA GLN A 269 -12.56 -10.31 -7.21
C GLN A 269 -12.00 -9.30 -6.21
N PHE A 270 -12.87 -8.74 -5.38
CA PHE A 270 -12.48 -7.86 -4.27
C PHE A 270 -11.55 -6.69 -4.68
N GLY A 271 -11.71 -6.19 -5.91
CA GLY A 271 -10.94 -5.05 -6.42
C GLY A 271 -9.62 -5.42 -7.10
N PHE A 272 -9.24 -6.70 -7.18
CA PHE A 272 -7.95 -7.14 -7.74
C PHE A 272 -8.07 -8.38 -8.62
N PHE A 273 -7.09 -8.60 -9.48
CA PHE A 273 -6.91 -9.86 -10.20
C PHE A 273 -6.12 -10.87 -9.37
N TYR A 274 -6.72 -12.04 -9.20
CA TYR A 274 -6.18 -13.19 -8.48
C TYR A 274 -5.72 -14.27 -9.44
N VAL A 275 -4.70 -15.01 -9.04
CA VAL A 275 -4.52 -16.41 -9.47
C VAL A 275 -5.00 -17.28 -8.33
N LEU A 276 -6.09 -18.04 -8.55
CA LEU A 276 -6.57 -19.05 -7.60
C LEU A 276 -5.80 -20.35 -7.84
N PRO A 277 -4.86 -20.72 -6.96
CA PRO A 277 -4.00 -21.87 -7.21
C PRO A 277 -4.81 -23.17 -7.18
N LEU A 278 -4.48 -24.11 -8.06
CA LEU A 278 -5.11 -25.44 -8.03
C LEU A 278 -4.72 -26.22 -6.76
N THR A 279 -3.51 -25.97 -6.24
CA THR A 279 -2.97 -26.52 -5.00
C THR A 279 -1.98 -25.50 -4.41
N ALA A 280 -1.80 -25.52 -3.09
CA ALA A 280 -0.90 -24.61 -2.40
C ALA A 280 0.54 -24.74 -2.91
N PRO A 281 1.26 -23.62 -3.11
CA PRO A 281 2.67 -23.67 -3.43
C PRO A 281 3.51 -24.06 -2.22
N THR A 282 4.76 -24.42 -2.48
CA THR A 282 5.78 -24.71 -1.46
C THR A 282 6.86 -23.65 -1.44
N VAL A 283 7.40 -23.32 -0.27
CA VAL A 283 8.52 -22.39 -0.12
C VAL A 283 9.82 -23.07 -0.56
N LEU A 284 10.54 -22.43 -1.50
CA LEU A 284 11.85 -22.87 -1.98
C LEU A 284 13.00 -22.22 -1.21
N SER A 285 12.87 -20.94 -0.84
CA SER A 285 13.86 -20.24 -0.02
C SER A 285 13.23 -19.14 0.82
N THR A 286 13.84 -18.90 1.98
CA THR A 286 13.53 -17.78 2.87
C THR A 286 14.76 -16.88 2.98
N PRO A 287 14.63 -15.54 2.89
CA PRO A 287 15.73 -14.61 3.13
C PRO A 287 16.28 -14.71 4.56
N ASP A 288 17.50 -14.20 4.77
CA ASP A 288 18.10 -14.09 6.11
C ASP A 288 17.22 -13.17 6.99
N PRO A 289 16.78 -13.62 8.18
CA PRO A 289 15.98 -12.79 9.09
C PRO A 289 16.81 -11.76 9.87
N THR A 290 18.14 -11.75 9.73
CA THR A 290 19.00 -10.83 10.47
C THR A 290 18.80 -9.40 10.01
N ILE A 291 18.44 -8.51 10.94
CA ILE A 291 18.28 -7.08 10.69
C ILE A 291 19.53 -6.35 11.17
N PRO A 292 20.27 -5.65 10.29
CA PRO A 292 21.41 -4.86 10.72
C PRO A 292 20.93 -3.63 11.52
N ALA A 293 21.59 -3.37 12.65
CA ALA A 293 21.44 -2.09 13.33
C ALA A 293 22.05 -0.96 12.48
N THR A 294 21.55 0.26 12.67
CA THR A 294 22.08 1.46 11.99
C THR A 294 23.58 1.62 12.22
N THR A 295 24.30 2.11 11.21
CA THR A 295 25.69 2.51 11.35
C THR A 295 25.84 3.91 11.94
N LEU A 296 24.75 4.70 11.90
CA LEU A 296 24.71 6.05 12.43
C LEU A 296 24.68 6.03 13.96
N THR A 297 25.51 6.87 14.57
CA THR A 297 25.56 7.04 16.02
C THR A 297 25.61 8.51 16.36
N SER A 298 25.12 8.86 17.55
CA SER A 298 25.25 10.23 18.09
C SER A 298 26.71 10.67 18.10
N VAL A 299 26.93 11.96 17.81
CA VAL A 299 28.25 12.60 17.73
C VAL A 299 28.28 13.79 18.67
N ASN A 300 29.21 13.80 19.62
CA ASN A 300 29.35 14.87 20.61
C ASN A 300 30.21 16.04 20.10
N ASP A 301 29.93 16.57 18.91
CA ASP A 301 30.61 17.76 18.36
C ASP A 301 29.85 19.07 18.66
N GLY A 302 28.69 18.97 19.32
CA GLY A 302 27.84 20.09 19.70
C GLY A 302 26.97 20.66 18.58
N CYS A 303 27.05 20.13 17.36
CA CYS A 303 26.29 20.59 16.20
C CYS A 303 25.58 19.49 15.43
N THR A 304 25.93 18.23 15.67
CA THR A 304 25.36 17.07 15.01
C THR A 304 24.42 16.37 15.96
N ILE A 305 23.24 15.99 15.46
CA ILE A 305 22.23 15.23 16.20
C ILE A 305 21.83 14.00 15.40
N THR A 306 21.42 12.94 16.08
CA THR A 306 20.66 11.85 15.48
C THR A 306 19.17 11.98 15.79
N ILE A 307 18.33 11.79 14.78
CA ILE A 307 16.88 11.81 14.90
C ILE A 307 16.37 10.45 14.45
N GLY A 308 15.62 9.76 15.31
CA GLY A 308 14.84 8.60 14.92
C GLY A 308 13.40 8.98 14.63
N ASP A 309 12.77 8.29 13.69
CA ASP A 309 11.34 8.40 13.37
C ASP A 309 10.70 7.00 13.48
N TYR A 310 9.65 6.86 14.28
CA TYR A 310 9.02 5.56 14.52
C TYR A 310 7.53 5.68 14.90
N ASN A 311 6.67 5.29 13.96
CA ASN A 311 5.29 4.95 14.25
C ASN A 311 5.27 3.57 14.95
N VAL A 312 4.68 3.51 16.15
CA VAL A 312 4.73 2.30 17.01
C VAL A 312 3.39 1.58 17.17
N ASP A 313 2.43 1.83 16.27
CA ASP A 313 1.12 1.16 16.16
C ASP A 313 0.34 1.06 17.50
N ASN A 314 -0.46 2.09 17.80
CA ASN A 314 -1.38 2.16 18.93
C ASN A 314 -0.74 1.78 20.29
N MET A 315 0.39 2.39 20.63
CA MET A 315 1.15 2.00 21.81
C MET A 315 0.59 2.59 23.10
N ALA A 316 0.22 1.72 24.04
CA ALA A 316 -0.23 2.02 25.40
C ALA A 316 0.76 1.46 26.45
N PRO A 317 0.62 1.77 27.76
CA PRO A 317 1.61 1.38 28.77
C PRO A 317 1.80 -0.13 28.91
N THR A 318 0.80 -0.92 28.53
CA THR A 318 0.78 -2.38 28.64
C THR A 318 0.76 -3.09 27.29
N SER A 319 1.02 -2.40 26.18
CA SER A 319 1.09 -3.04 24.86
C SER A 319 2.16 -4.13 24.85
N ALA A 320 1.81 -5.29 24.29
CA ALA A 320 2.71 -6.45 24.25
C ALA A 320 3.95 -6.21 23.37
N THR A 321 3.89 -5.24 22.44
CA THR A 321 4.94 -4.80 21.52
C THR A 321 5.89 -3.76 22.13
N LEU A 322 5.54 -3.14 23.27
CA LEU A 322 6.35 -2.07 23.88
C LEU A 322 7.79 -2.51 24.21
N PRO A 323 8.05 -3.69 24.78
CA PRO A 323 9.42 -4.16 24.99
C PRO A 323 10.21 -4.30 23.68
N GLN A 324 9.58 -4.72 22.59
CA GLN A 324 10.20 -4.90 21.29
C GLN A 324 10.53 -3.54 20.66
N ALA A 325 9.60 -2.59 20.66
CA ALA A 325 9.85 -1.23 20.18
C ALA A 325 10.98 -0.54 20.97
N ALA A 326 11.00 -0.74 22.29
CA ALA A 326 12.10 -0.28 23.12
C ALA A 326 13.45 -0.91 22.74
N GLY A 327 13.44 -2.20 22.39
CA GLY A 327 14.61 -2.93 21.90
C GLY A 327 15.08 -2.42 20.53
N ASP A 328 14.15 -2.13 19.62
CA ASP A 328 14.43 -1.53 18.32
C ASP A 328 15.13 -0.18 18.49
N ILE A 329 14.57 0.72 19.31
CA ILE A 329 15.18 2.02 19.60
C ILE A 329 16.56 1.85 20.27
N ALA A 330 16.65 0.98 21.27
CA ALA A 330 17.88 0.80 22.05
C ALA A 330 19.03 0.22 21.22
N THR A 331 18.74 -0.77 20.37
CA THR A 331 19.75 -1.63 19.76
C THR A 331 19.85 -1.47 18.25
N HIS A 332 18.72 -1.48 17.55
CA HIS A 332 18.67 -1.34 16.09
C HIS A 332 18.89 0.11 15.65
N LEU A 333 18.27 1.08 16.33
CA LEU A 333 18.47 2.52 16.07
C LEU A 333 19.62 3.14 16.87
N ARG A 334 20.21 2.38 17.80
CA ARG A 334 21.32 2.81 18.66
C ARG A 334 21.02 4.08 19.46
N SER A 335 19.78 4.23 19.92
CA SER A 335 19.31 5.33 20.77
C SER A 335 19.59 6.73 20.21
N PRO A 336 18.86 7.17 19.16
CA PRO A 336 18.98 8.52 18.60
C PRO A 336 18.82 9.65 19.63
N ASP A 337 19.42 10.82 19.40
CA ASP A 337 19.34 11.95 20.34
C ASP A 337 17.89 12.42 20.57
N ILE A 338 17.06 12.39 19.53
CA ILE A 338 15.62 12.66 19.57
C ILE A 338 14.90 11.54 18.83
N MET A 339 13.80 11.04 19.38
CA MET A 339 12.84 10.19 18.68
C MET A 339 11.58 10.97 18.39
N PHE A 340 11.13 10.94 17.14
CA PHE A 340 9.82 11.34 16.70
C PHE A 340 8.95 10.08 16.82
N MET A 341 8.03 10.10 17.78
CA MET A 341 7.12 8.98 18.01
C MET A 341 5.75 9.35 17.45
N GLN A 342 5.11 8.42 16.73
CA GLN A 342 3.71 8.49 16.35
C GLN A 342 2.95 7.32 16.98
N GLU A 343 1.62 7.32 16.88
CA GLU A 343 0.78 6.24 17.41
C GLU A 343 0.93 6.00 18.93
N ILE A 344 1.30 7.03 19.70
CA ILE A 344 1.32 6.96 21.16
C ILE A 344 -0.10 7.13 21.70
N GLN A 345 -0.58 6.17 22.48
CA GLN A 345 -1.85 6.19 23.20
C GLN A 345 -1.72 6.82 24.60
N ASP A 346 -2.85 7.26 25.16
CA ASP A 346 -2.90 7.77 26.52
C ASP A 346 -2.71 6.64 27.54
N ASN A 347 -2.72 7.00 28.82
CA ASN A 347 -2.47 6.07 29.91
C ASN A 347 -3.51 4.94 30.03
N SER A 348 -4.69 5.09 29.44
CA SER A 348 -5.76 4.08 29.44
C SER A 348 -5.79 3.21 28.18
N GLY A 349 -4.91 3.49 27.21
CA GLY A 349 -4.90 2.81 25.91
C GLY A 349 -6.25 2.99 25.20
N PRO A 350 -6.84 1.95 24.59
CA PRO A 350 -8.09 2.09 23.84
C PRO A 350 -9.34 2.28 24.72
N THR A 351 -9.20 2.41 26.04
CA THR A 351 -10.35 2.58 26.93
C THR A 351 -10.83 4.02 26.92
N ASP A 352 -12.02 4.26 26.38
CA ASP A 352 -12.65 5.59 26.37
C ASP A 352 -13.18 5.99 27.76
N ASP A 353 -12.31 6.53 28.62
CA ASP A 353 -12.62 6.98 29.98
C ASP A 353 -12.39 8.49 30.24
N GLY A 354 -12.03 9.24 29.20
CA GLY A 354 -11.74 10.67 29.26
C GLY A 354 -10.29 11.03 29.60
N THR A 355 -9.41 10.04 29.82
CA THR A 355 -7.98 10.24 29.98
C THR A 355 -7.36 10.71 28.66
N VAL A 356 -6.47 11.71 28.71
CA VAL A 356 -5.75 12.21 27.51
C VAL A 356 -4.23 12.26 27.68
N ASP A 357 -3.76 12.07 28.91
CA ASP A 357 -2.34 12.10 29.29
C ASP A 357 -1.66 10.79 28.90
N ALA A 358 -0.47 10.85 28.27
CA ALA A 358 0.30 9.68 27.85
C ALA A 358 1.58 9.47 28.69
N SER A 359 1.69 10.14 29.85
CA SER A 359 2.92 10.13 30.64
C SER A 359 3.31 8.73 31.15
N GLN A 360 2.35 7.85 31.44
CA GLN A 360 2.62 6.46 31.82
C GLN A 360 3.08 5.64 30.63
N THR A 361 2.50 5.84 29.45
CA THR A 361 2.92 5.19 28.20
C THR A 361 4.37 5.54 27.88
N LEU A 362 4.68 6.84 27.84
CA LEU A 362 6.01 7.36 27.53
C LEU A 362 7.04 6.98 28.61
N SER A 363 6.63 6.94 29.88
CA SER A 363 7.49 6.48 30.99
C SER A 363 7.81 4.99 30.90
N ALA A 364 6.82 4.16 30.54
CA ALA A 364 7.02 2.72 30.35
C ALA A 364 7.99 2.45 29.19
N LEU A 365 7.79 3.12 28.06
CA LEU A 365 8.68 3.04 26.90
C LEU A 365 10.10 3.50 27.24
N SER A 366 10.28 4.69 27.82
CA SER A 366 11.60 5.20 28.23
C SER A 366 12.30 4.30 29.24
N SER A 367 11.56 3.74 30.20
CA SER A 367 12.10 2.79 31.18
C SER A 367 12.56 1.50 30.53
N SER A 368 11.79 0.98 29.57
CA SER A 368 12.14 -0.21 28.81
C SER A 368 13.39 0.04 27.95
N ILE A 369 13.47 1.17 27.25
CA ILE A 369 14.65 1.56 26.46
C ILE A 369 15.89 1.63 27.36
N LYS A 370 15.78 2.26 28.54
CA LYS A 370 16.86 2.33 29.52
C LYS A 370 17.31 0.94 29.99
N SER A 371 16.38 0.03 30.21
CA SER A 371 16.70 -1.33 30.67
C SER A 371 17.46 -2.15 29.62
N GLN A 372 17.26 -1.83 28.33
CA GLN A 372 17.84 -2.57 27.21
C GLN A 372 19.11 -1.91 26.63
N GLY A 373 19.13 -0.58 26.51
CA GLY A 373 20.22 0.19 25.90
C GLY A 373 20.95 1.16 26.83
N GLY A 374 20.50 1.32 28.08
CA GLY A 374 21.13 2.18 29.08
C GLY A 374 20.89 3.70 28.93
N VAL A 375 20.34 4.15 27.80
CA VAL A 375 19.96 5.56 27.58
C VAL A 375 18.67 5.87 28.33
N THR A 376 18.65 6.99 29.06
CA THR A 376 17.45 7.48 29.74
C THR A 376 16.87 8.63 28.92
N TYR A 377 15.70 8.41 28.33
CA TYR A 377 14.99 9.44 27.61
C TYR A 377 14.11 10.27 28.54
N SER A 378 14.17 11.59 28.37
CA SER A 378 13.08 12.48 28.76
C SER A 378 12.03 12.49 27.64
N PHE A 379 10.83 12.96 27.92
CA PHE A 379 9.78 13.05 26.91
C PHE A 379 8.96 14.33 27.04
N THR A 380 8.28 14.70 25.97
CA THR A 380 7.32 15.81 25.96
C THR A 380 6.20 15.54 24.94
N GLU A 381 5.02 16.06 25.24
CA GLU A 381 3.80 15.93 24.44
C GLU A 381 2.94 17.19 24.56
N VAL A 382 1.92 17.30 23.71
CA VAL A 382 0.84 18.29 23.86
C VAL A 382 -0.49 17.54 24.00
N LEU A 383 -1.11 17.66 25.18
CA LEU A 383 -2.34 16.94 25.49
C LEU A 383 -3.47 17.28 24.50
N PRO A 384 -4.15 16.28 23.92
CA PRO A 384 -5.30 16.49 23.06
C PRO A 384 -6.57 16.82 23.86
N ILE A 385 -7.66 17.11 23.14
CA ILE A 385 -9.03 17.03 23.70
C ILE A 385 -9.54 15.62 23.44
N ASN A 386 -10.23 15.04 24.42
CA ASN A 386 -10.77 13.67 24.32
C ASN A 386 -11.54 13.46 23.00
N ASP A 387 -11.15 12.45 22.25
CA ASP A 387 -11.74 12.00 20.98
C ASP A 387 -11.74 13.02 19.83
N GLN A 388 -10.95 14.09 19.90
CA GLN A 388 -10.92 15.13 18.85
C GLN A 388 -9.75 14.98 17.86
N ASP A 389 -8.74 14.20 18.21
CA ASP A 389 -7.58 13.92 17.37
C ASP A 389 -7.75 12.46 16.93
N GLY A 390 -8.09 12.21 15.66
CA GLY A 390 -8.55 10.88 15.20
C GLY A 390 -7.53 9.75 15.38
N GLY A 391 -7.87 8.53 15.01
CA GLY A 391 -7.09 7.32 15.33
C GLY A 391 -8.00 6.28 15.97
N GLU A 392 -7.44 5.31 16.70
CA GLU A 392 -8.22 4.41 17.54
C GLU A 392 -9.11 5.20 18.54
N PRO A 393 -10.44 4.98 18.52
CA PRO A 393 -11.37 5.62 19.45
C PRO A 393 -10.98 5.40 20.92
N GLY A 394 -11.14 6.42 21.77
CA GLY A 394 -10.75 6.36 23.19
C GLY A 394 -9.26 6.51 23.46
N GLY A 395 -8.38 6.12 22.52
CA GLY A 395 -6.93 6.11 22.73
C GLY A 395 -6.24 7.47 22.61
N ASN A 396 -6.94 8.50 22.10
CA ASN A 396 -6.45 9.88 21.97
C ASN A 396 -5.11 10.06 21.23
N ILE A 397 -4.77 9.17 20.30
CA ILE A 397 -3.45 9.03 19.68
C ILE A 397 -2.77 10.36 19.33
N ARG A 398 -1.46 10.46 19.62
CA ARG A 398 -0.68 11.67 19.34
C ARG A 398 0.75 11.41 18.87
N PRO A 399 1.36 12.38 18.16
CA PRO A 399 2.80 12.50 18.09
C PRO A 399 3.39 12.91 19.45
N ALA A 400 4.58 12.39 19.77
CA ALA A 400 5.33 12.75 20.97
C ALA A 400 6.85 12.78 20.69
N TYR A 401 7.62 13.40 21.57
CA TYR A 401 9.09 13.35 21.52
C TYR A 401 9.63 12.53 22.68
N LEU A 402 10.60 11.65 22.39
CA LEU A 402 11.59 11.20 23.37
C LEU A 402 12.90 11.92 23.06
N PHE A 403 13.65 12.38 24.06
CA PHE A 403 14.95 13.02 23.83
C PHE A 403 15.97 12.71 24.93
N ASN A 404 17.23 12.55 24.52
CA ASN A 404 18.35 12.33 25.41
C ASN A 404 18.82 13.68 25.96
N SER A 405 18.50 13.96 27.22
CA SER A 405 18.81 15.24 27.87
C SER A 405 20.31 15.52 28.05
N LYS A 406 21.19 14.56 27.68
CA LYS A 406 22.64 14.74 27.66
C LYS A 406 23.15 15.37 26.36
N THR A 407 22.37 15.31 25.27
CA THR A 407 22.79 15.77 23.94
C THR A 407 21.97 16.95 23.45
N VAL A 408 20.69 17.03 23.86
CA VAL A 408 19.79 18.12 23.51
C VAL A 408 18.86 18.49 24.68
N SER A 409 18.34 19.70 24.67
CA SER A 409 17.30 20.17 25.60
C SER A 409 16.29 21.07 24.90
N LEU A 410 15.04 21.10 25.37
CA LEU A 410 14.09 22.12 24.96
C LEU A 410 14.62 23.51 25.36
N VAL A 411 14.39 24.51 24.51
CA VAL A 411 14.63 25.92 24.87
C VAL A 411 13.82 26.25 26.12
N SER A 412 14.52 26.68 27.17
CA SER A 412 13.94 26.88 28.50
C SER A 412 13.08 28.16 28.61
N GLY A 413 12.23 28.20 29.63
CA GLY A 413 11.43 29.39 29.96
C GLY A 413 10.18 29.60 29.09
N ILE A 414 9.81 28.61 28.28
CA ILE A 414 8.64 28.63 27.40
C ILE A 414 7.65 27.57 27.91
N PRO A 415 6.36 27.91 28.10
CA PRO A 415 5.37 26.94 28.55
C PRO A 415 5.04 25.92 27.44
N VAL A 416 4.60 24.73 27.83
CA VAL A 416 3.96 23.78 26.90
C VAL A 416 2.60 24.35 26.48
N GLY A 417 2.25 24.23 25.19
CA GLY A 417 0.95 24.66 24.69
C GLY A 417 -0.19 23.74 25.14
N GLY A 418 -1.41 24.28 25.22
CA GLY A 418 -2.63 23.49 25.34
C GLY A 418 -3.14 22.94 23.99
N PRO A 419 -4.22 22.15 24.00
CA PRO A 419 -4.74 21.48 22.80
C PRO A 419 -5.14 22.43 21.66
N ASN A 420 -5.62 23.63 22.01
CA ASN A 420 -6.07 24.66 21.07
C ASN A 420 -5.15 25.89 21.03
N ASP A 421 -4.01 25.85 21.73
CA ASP A 421 -3.07 26.95 21.72
C ASP A 421 -2.21 26.88 20.46
N ALA A 422 -2.39 27.86 19.57
CA ALA A 422 -1.61 27.96 18.34
C ALA A 422 -0.17 28.40 18.65
N VAL A 423 0.78 27.61 18.16
CA VAL A 423 2.20 27.94 18.22
C VAL A 423 2.58 28.95 17.14
N GLU A 424 3.45 29.90 17.50
CA GLU A 424 3.99 30.92 16.64
C GLU A 424 5.50 31.04 16.84
N ALA A 425 6.23 31.28 15.74
CA ALA A 425 7.63 31.64 15.80
C ALA A 425 7.79 33.09 16.30
N VAL A 426 8.52 33.28 17.39
CA VAL A 426 8.71 34.57 18.08
C VAL A 426 10.18 34.82 18.37
N THR A 427 10.54 36.08 18.64
CA THR A 427 11.88 36.38 19.17
C THR A 427 11.86 36.25 20.69
N GLY A 428 12.73 35.40 21.23
CA GLY A 428 12.85 35.16 22.66
C GLY A 428 13.43 36.35 23.41
N SER A 429 13.42 36.28 24.74
CA SER A 429 14.02 37.29 25.62
C SER A 429 15.54 37.43 25.46
N ASP A 430 16.19 36.38 24.95
CA ASP A 430 17.60 36.33 24.57
C ASP A 430 17.90 36.91 23.18
N GLY A 431 16.87 37.38 22.47
CA GLY A 431 16.99 37.94 21.11
C GLY A 431 17.09 36.88 20.01
N GLN A 432 17.03 35.59 20.33
CA GLN A 432 17.10 34.50 19.36
C GLN A 432 15.70 34.03 18.95
N LEU A 433 15.55 33.49 17.74
CA LEU A 433 14.29 32.91 17.28
C LEU A 433 13.88 31.74 18.19
N THR A 434 12.60 31.68 18.59
CA THR A 434 12.04 30.61 19.42
C THR A 434 10.52 30.49 19.18
N LEU A 435 9.80 29.83 20.08
CA LEU A 435 8.35 29.62 20.02
C LEU A 435 7.65 30.26 21.24
N ASN A 436 6.39 30.64 21.10
CA ASN A 436 5.54 31.05 22.23
C ASN A 436 5.09 29.87 23.10
N PHE A 437 5.07 28.66 22.56
CA PHE A 437 4.82 27.38 23.24
C PHE A 437 5.85 26.33 22.83
N ASN A 438 6.38 25.55 23.77
CA ASN A 438 7.45 24.57 23.50
C ASN A 438 7.31 23.27 24.33
N PRO A 439 6.81 22.15 23.76
CA PRO A 439 6.24 22.08 22.41
C PRO A 439 4.88 22.81 22.30
N GLY A 440 4.46 23.05 21.07
CA GLY A 440 3.14 23.63 20.73
C GLY A 440 2.53 23.00 19.48
N ARG A 441 1.24 23.27 19.20
CA ARG A 441 0.52 22.74 18.03
C ARG A 441 0.41 23.77 16.91
N ILE A 442 0.57 23.34 15.66
CA ILE A 442 0.47 24.22 14.49
C ILE A 442 -1.00 24.40 14.10
N ASP A 443 -1.50 25.64 14.26
CA ASP A 443 -2.87 26.04 13.91
C ASP A 443 -3.93 24.98 14.29
N PRO A 444 -4.06 24.63 15.59
CA PRO A 444 -4.82 23.46 16.02
C PRO A 444 -6.33 23.54 15.72
N THR A 445 -6.86 24.72 15.40
CA THR A 445 -8.27 24.92 15.05
C THR A 445 -8.55 24.82 13.55
N ASN A 446 -7.52 24.62 12.72
CA ASN A 446 -7.68 24.50 11.28
C ASN A 446 -8.54 23.28 10.91
N SER A 447 -9.43 23.43 9.93
CA SER A 447 -10.26 22.34 9.43
C SER A 447 -9.45 21.19 8.80
N ALA A 448 -8.20 21.41 8.41
CA ALA A 448 -7.29 20.35 7.94
C ALA A 448 -7.09 19.24 8.98
N TRP A 449 -7.28 19.54 10.27
CA TRP A 449 -7.12 18.60 11.38
C TRP A 449 -8.41 17.89 11.79
N GLY A 450 -9.50 18.04 11.02
CA GLY A 450 -10.76 17.36 11.31
C GLY A 450 -10.56 15.84 11.44
N SER A 451 -10.83 15.29 12.63
CA SER A 451 -10.63 13.87 12.94
C SER A 451 -9.24 13.33 12.58
N SER A 452 -8.19 14.14 12.77
CA SER A 452 -6.80 13.78 12.49
C SER A 452 -5.87 14.35 13.57
N ARG A 453 -4.69 13.75 13.73
CA ARG A 453 -3.69 14.18 14.70
C ARG A 453 -3.16 15.56 14.31
N LYS A 454 -2.86 16.37 15.32
CA LYS A 454 -2.27 17.70 15.13
C LYS A 454 -0.76 17.61 15.34
N PRO A 455 0.07 18.18 14.45
CA PRO A 455 1.52 18.11 14.58
C PRO A 455 1.99 18.94 15.77
N ILE A 456 3.05 18.48 16.44
CA ILE A 456 3.73 19.22 17.49
C ILE A 456 5.05 19.78 16.96
N VAL A 457 5.39 21.00 17.37
CA VAL A 457 6.67 21.64 17.07
C VAL A 457 7.41 21.93 18.35
N ALA A 458 8.73 21.75 18.31
CA ALA A 458 9.63 22.07 19.42
C ALA A 458 10.84 22.89 18.95
N ALA A 459 11.29 23.79 19.83
CA ALA A 459 12.57 24.49 19.72
C ALA A 459 13.57 23.84 20.68
N TRP A 460 14.72 23.44 20.15
CA TRP A 460 15.75 22.70 20.85
C TRP A 460 17.06 23.46 20.89
N GLU A 461 17.86 23.18 21.91
CA GLU A 461 19.25 23.59 22.03
C GLU A 461 20.14 22.36 22.14
N THR A 462 21.23 22.37 21.37
CA THR A 462 22.33 21.41 21.52
C THR A 462 23.19 21.75 22.74
N THR A 463 24.12 20.87 23.10
CA THR A 463 25.11 21.13 24.16
C THR A 463 26.03 22.34 23.90
N SER A 464 26.14 22.81 22.64
CA SER A 464 26.89 24.03 22.29
C SER A 464 26.07 25.32 22.42
N GLY A 465 24.76 25.19 22.66
CA GLY A 465 23.80 26.30 22.66
C GLY A 465 23.22 26.63 21.27
N ALA A 466 23.57 25.88 20.22
CA ALA A 466 22.97 26.07 18.91
C ALA A 466 21.50 25.63 18.90
N ARG A 467 20.63 26.47 18.33
CA ARG A 467 19.17 26.28 18.31
C ARG A 467 18.68 25.71 16.97
N PHE A 468 17.73 24.78 17.04
CA PHE A 468 17.06 24.19 15.88
C PHE A 468 15.60 23.87 16.21
N PHE A 469 14.80 23.59 15.18
CA PHE A 469 13.37 23.38 15.29
C PHE A 469 12.98 22.05 14.67
N THR A 470 12.11 21.32 15.35
CA THR A 470 11.54 20.07 14.83
C THR A 470 10.03 20.15 14.77
N ILE A 471 9.43 19.51 13.77
CA ILE A 471 7.98 19.26 13.68
C ILE A 471 7.81 17.74 13.59
N ASN A 472 7.06 17.16 14.53
CA ASN A 472 6.65 15.76 14.50
C ASN A 472 5.15 15.69 14.15
N LEU A 473 4.82 14.96 13.09
CA LEU A 473 3.47 14.87 12.55
C LEU A 473 2.98 13.44 12.41
N HIS A 474 1.67 13.32 12.30
CA HIS A 474 0.99 12.11 11.89
C HIS A 474 -0.25 12.53 11.10
N ASN A 475 -0.19 12.50 9.77
CA ASN A 475 -1.25 13.02 8.91
C ASN A 475 -2.46 12.07 8.81
N ALA A 476 -3.49 12.52 8.09
CA ALA A 476 -4.72 11.74 7.89
C ALA A 476 -4.44 10.42 7.13
N ALA A 477 -4.75 9.30 7.79
CA ALA A 477 -4.58 7.96 7.25
C ALA A 477 -5.52 7.65 6.06
N LYS A 478 -5.12 6.68 5.22
CA LYS A 478 -5.89 6.24 4.05
C LYS A 478 -7.04 5.26 4.39
N VAL A 479 -7.65 5.41 5.58
CA VAL A 479 -8.61 4.44 6.15
C VAL A 479 -9.99 4.38 5.47
N SER A 480 -10.36 5.39 4.67
CA SER A 480 -11.66 5.40 3.99
C SER A 480 -11.64 6.18 2.68
N GLY A 481 -12.53 5.80 1.77
CA GLY A 481 -12.72 6.47 0.49
C GLY A 481 -11.60 6.25 -0.52
N GLY A 482 -10.76 5.24 -0.32
CA GLY A 482 -9.83 4.73 -1.33
C GLY A 482 -10.48 3.67 -2.22
N SER A 483 -9.88 3.42 -3.38
CA SER A 483 -10.19 2.26 -4.23
C SER A 483 -8.93 1.44 -4.43
N SER A 484 -9.05 0.17 -4.81
CA SER A 484 -7.89 -0.64 -5.20
C SER A 484 -7.15 -0.03 -6.38
N LEU A 485 -5.84 -0.31 -6.49
CA LEU A 485 -5.03 0.10 -7.65
C LEU A 485 -5.53 -0.51 -8.97
N GLN A 486 -6.25 -1.63 -8.87
CA GLN A 486 -6.86 -2.36 -9.98
C GLN A 486 -8.39 -2.14 -10.06
N GLY A 487 -8.90 -1.05 -9.49
CA GLY A 487 -10.32 -0.68 -9.50
C GLY A 487 -10.75 0.11 -10.75
N ASP A 488 -12.06 0.31 -10.84
CA ASP A 488 -12.76 1.00 -11.92
C ASP A 488 -12.47 2.52 -11.99
N PRO A 489 -12.43 3.28 -10.87
CA PRO A 489 -12.02 4.68 -10.87
C PRO A 489 -10.60 4.91 -11.38
N ARG A 490 -10.43 5.76 -12.41
CA ARG A 490 -9.10 6.15 -12.94
C ARG A 490 -8.88 7.67 -12.93
N PRO A 491 -7.75 8.14 -12.39
CA PRO A 491 -6.84 7.42 -11.48
C PRO A 491 -7.59 6.88 -10.23
N PRO A 492 -7.09 5.82 -9.57
CA PRO A 492 -7.67 5.27 -8.35
C PRO A 492 -7.97 6.35 -7.30
N LEU A 493 -9.03 6.16 -6.52
CA LEU A 493 -9.34 7.02 -5.40
C LEU A 493 -8.22 6.90 -4.34
N ASN A 494 -7.51 8.00 -4.09
CA ASN A 494 -6.55 8.10 -2.99
C ASN A 494 -7.26 8.72 -1.78
N GLY A 495 -7.72 7.87 -0.86
CA GLY A 495 -8.51 8.27 0.30
C GLY A 495 -7.85 9.40 1.11
N ALA A 496 -8.64 10.39 1.54
CA ALA A 496 -8.22 11.57 2.30
C ALA A 496 -7.10 12.44 1.68
N VAL A 497 -6.77 12.29 0.38
CA VAL A 497 -5.69 13.05 -0.28
C VAL A 497 -5.88 14.58 -0.22
N ALA A 498 -7.12 15.05 -0.30
CA ALA A 498 -7.44 16.48 -0.18
C ALA A 498 -7.15 17.00 1.24
N GLN A 499 -7.41 16.20 2.28
CA GLN A 499 -7.10 16.54 3.65
C GLN A 499 -5.59 16.58 3.88
N ARG A 500 -4.84 15.56 3.45
CA ARG A 500 -3.37 15.56 3.53
C ARG A 500 -2.76 16.76 2.80
N THR A 501 -3.26 17.08 1.60
CA THR A 501 -2.85 18.30 0.87
C THR A 501 -3.07 19.57 1.71
N ALA A 502 -4.19 19.67 2.44
CA ALA A 502 -4.46 20.81 3.30
C ALA A 502 -3.54 20.83 4.54
N GLN A 503 -3.26 19.67 5.15
CA GLN A 503 -2.35 19.53 6.28
C GLN A 503 -0.93 19.98 5.91
N ILE A 504 -0.41 19.53 4.76
CA ILE A 504 0.90 19.95 4.24
C ILE A 504 0.95 21.46 4.00
N LYS A 505 -0.11 22.06 3.47
CA LYS A 505 -0.19 23.53 3.31
C LYS A 505 -0.09 24.28 4.63
N VAL A 506 -0.75 23.80 5.69
CA VAL A 506 -0.71 24.42 7.02
C VAL A 506 0.71 24.33 7.61
N ILE A 507 1.34 23.17 7.51
CA ILE A 507 2.73 22.95 7.99
C ILE A 507 3.71 23.82 7.20
N ALA A 508 3.59 23.86 5.87
CA ALA A 508 4.43 24.68 4.99
C ALA A 508 4.30 26.18 5.32
N ALA A 509 3.08 26.65 5.60
CA ALA A 509 2.85 28.05 6.01
C ALA A 509 3.55 28.39 7.33
N PHE A 510 3.52 27.49 8.32
CA PHE A 510 4.23 27.67 9.58
C PHE A 510 5.76 27.71 9.37
N VAL A 511 6.31 26.75 8.62
CA VAL A 511 7.75 26.69 8.29
C VAL A 511 8.19 27.94 7.53
N SER A 512 7.40 28.40 6.56
CA SER A 512 7.65 29.62 5.81
C SER A 512 7.67 30.86 6.72
N GLY A 513 6.72 30.96 7.65
CA GLY A 513 6.68 32.05 8.65
C GLY A 513 7.88 32.05 9.61
N LEU A 514 8.38 30.86 9.97
CA LEU A 514 9.59 30.70 10.77
C LEU A 514 10.83 31.13 9.98
N LEU A 515 11.01 30.62 8.75
CA LEU A 515 12.15 30.95 7.89
C LEU A 515 12.14 32.41 7.41
N ALA A 516 10.98 33.07 7.37
CA ALA A 516 10.90 34.50 7.09
C ALA A 516 11.52 35.36 8.22
N LYS A 517 11.58 34.84 9.45
CA LYS A 517 12.23 35.51 10.59
C LYS A 517 13.72 35.20 10.64
N ASP A 518 14.10 33.98 10.28
CA ASP A 518 15.49 33.54 10.15
C ASP A 518 15.66 32.56 8.98
N PRO A 519 16.15 33.02 7.81
CA PRO A 519 16.38 32.15 6.65
C PRO A 519 17.46 31.08 6.88
N GLY A 520 18.29 31.22 7.92
CA GLY A 520 19.33 30.27 8.29
C GLY A 520 18.90 29.27 9.37
N ALA A 521 17.65 29.34 9.85
CA ALA A 521 17.18 28.46 10.90
C ALA A 521 17.19 26.99 10.44
N SER A 522 17.74 26.13 11.29
CA SER A 522 17.71 24.68 11.10
C SER A 522 16.31 24.15 11.45
N VAL A 523 15.51 23.83 10.43
CA VAL A 523 14.18 23.22 10.59
C VAL A 523 14.21 21.80 10.07
N ILE A 524 13.63 20.88 10.84
CA ILE A 524 13.42 19.47 10.52
C ILE A 524 11.92 19.16 10.69
N VAL A 525 11.31 18.51 9.71
CA VAL A 525 9.89 18.13 9.70
C VAL A 525 9.81 16.65 9.40
N GLY A 526 9.30 15.83 10.30
CA GLY A 526 9.25 14.39 10.09
C GLY A 526 8.10 13.71 10.80
N GLY A 527 7.94 12.42 10.53
CA GLY A 527 6.85 11.59 11.04
C GLY A 527 6.12 10.86 9.92
N ASP A 528 4.96 10.32 10.28
CA ASP A 528 4.09 9.58 9.36
C ASP A 528 3.23 10.55 8.54
N PHE A 529 3.58 10.72 7.27
CA PHE A 529 2.84 11.58 6.34
C PHE A 529 1.61 10.91 5.74
N ASN A 530 1.48 9.58 5.86
CA ASN A 530 0.47 8.76 5.20
C ASN A 530 0.36 9.06 3.69
N GLU A 531 1.46 9.49 3.06
CA GLU A 531 1.50 9.80 1.63
C GLU A 531 2.90 9.65 1.05
N PHE A 532 2.93 9.28 -0.22
CA PHE A 532 4.13 9.12 -1.01
C PHE A 532 4.63 10.47 -1.52
N THR A 533 5.94 10.73 -1.49
CA THR A 533 6.52 11.94 -2.11
C THR A 533 6.25 12.01 -3.62
N GLN A 534 5.97 10.86 -4.22
CA GLN A 534 5.55 10.63 -5.59
C GLN A 534 4.14 11.20 -5.88
N THR A 535 3.29 11.39 -4.88
CA THR A 535 2.03 12.16 -4.98
C THR A 535 2.36 13.66 -4.94
N ARG A 536 3.08 14.14 -5.96
CA ARG A 536 3.74 15.46 -5.99
C ARG A 536 2.79 16.61 -5.66
N THR A 537 1.53 16.52 -6.06
CA THR A 537 0.53 17.56 -5.75
C THR A 537 0.31 17.78 -4.25
N VAL A 538 0.43 16.72 -3.41
CA VAL A 538 0.30 16.84 -1.95
C VAL A 538 1.48 17.60 -1.37
N PHE A 539 2.69 17.31 -1.85
CA PHE A 539 3.95 17.87 -1.34
C PHE A 539 4.39 19.17 -2.03
N ALA A 540 3.69 19.63 -3.07
CA ALA A 540 3.96 20.90 -3.74
C ALA A 540 4.19 22.11 -2.80
N PRO A 541 3.51 22.27 -1.64
CA PRO A 541 3.80 23.37 -0.72
C PRO A 541 5.19 23.32 -0.07
N PHE A 542 5.88 22.18 -0.08
CA PHE A 542 7.26 22.04 0.39
C PHE A 542 8.30 22.31 -0.70
N GLU A 543 7.91 22.33 -1.98
CA GLU A 543 8.84 22.58 -3.08
C GLU A 543 9.56 23.93 -2.92
N GLY A 544 10.90 23.89 -2.95
CA GLY A 544 11.75 25.07 -2.74
C GLY A 544 11.81 25.59 -1.29
N LEU A 545 11.04 25.00 -0.37
CA LEU A 545 11.04 25.34 1.05
C LEU A 545 11.82 24.32 1.89
N LEU A 546 11.60 23.04 1.63
CA LEU A 546 12.22 21.92 2.32
C LEU A 546 12.79 20.90 1.32
N THR A 547 13.76 20.12 1.77
CA THR A 547 14.38 19.02 1.02
C THR A 547 14.21 17.74 1.79
N GLU A 548 13.71 16.70 1.13
CA GLU A 548 13.58 15.36 1.72
C GLU A 548 14.98 14.77 1.98
N VAL A 549 15.19 14.11 3.13
CA VAL A 549 16.51 13.67 3.59
C VAL A 549 17.10 12.55 2.77
N ASP A 550 16.31 11.61 2.25
CA ASP A 550 16.79 10.55 1.36
C ASP A 550 17.32 11.11 0.05
N VAL A 551 16.68 12.17 -0.46
CA VAL A 551 17.21 12.94 -1.60
C VAL A 551 18.52 13.64 -1.25
N ALA A 552 18.61 14.28 -0.08
CA ALA A 552 19.84 14.97 0.35
C ALA A 552 21.00 14.01 0.67
N ALA A 553 20.70 12.80 1.13
CA ALA A 553 21.67 11.76 1.47
C ALA A 553 21.99 10.81 0.30
N ASP A 554 21.37 11.01 -0.87
CA ASP A 554 21.54 10.15 -2.07
C ASP A 554 21.22 8.66 -1.80
N VAL A 555 20.17 8.41 -1.01
CA VAL A 555 19.66 7.04 -0.79
C VAL A 555 19.02 6.53 -2.07
N ASP A 556 19.30 5.30 -2.46
CA ASP A 556 18.67 4.67 -3.63
C ASP A 556 17.14 4.67 -3.47
N PRO A 557 16.36 5.24 -4.42
CA PRO A 557 14.90 5.25 -4.35
C PRO A 557 14.24 3.91 -4.03
N VAL A 558 14.84 2.78 -4.43
CA VAL A 558 14.25 1.47 -4.16
C VAL A 558 14.46 0.98 -2.72
N GLU A 559 15.32 1.62 -1.93
CA GLU A 559 15.61 1.25 -0.54
C GLU A 559 14.98 2.21 0.50
N ARG A 560 14.13 3.15 0.08
CA ARG A 560 13.55 4.18 0.95
C ARG A 560 12.28 3.76 1.71
N TYR A 561 11.83 2.52 1.54
CA TYR A 561 10.54 2.09 2.07
C TYR A 561 10.57 1.94 3.60
N THR A 562 9.45 2.25 4.21
CA THR A 562 9.21 2.06 5.65
C THR A 562 7.97 1.22 5.92
N TYR A 563 7.24 0.80 4.88
CA TYR A 563 5.93 0.17 5.03
C TYR A 563 5.73 -0.94 3.99
N VAL A 564 5.04 -2.02 4.37
CA VAL A 564 4.70 -3.13 3.46
C VAL A 564 3.20 -3.23 3.37
N PHE A 565 2.65 -2.94 2.19
CA PHE A 565 1.20 -2.95 2.00
C PHE A 565 0.84 -3.36 0.57
N ASP A 566 -0.18 -4.20 0.47
CA ASP A 566 -0.61 -4.83 -0.76
C ASP A 566 0.59 -5.32 -1.60
N ASN A 567 0.76 -4.74 -2.79
CA ASN A 567 1.76 -5.16 -3.76
C ASN A 567 3.05 -4.32 -3.72
N LEU A 568 3.22 -3.43 -2.75
CA LEU A 568 4.30 -2.45 -2.72
C LEU A 568 5.02 -2.38 -1.37
N GLN A 569 6.26 -1.93 -1.49
CA GLN A 569 7.10 -1.45 -0.41
C GLN A 569 7.03 0.08 -0.48
N GLU A 570 6.47 0.69 0.55
CA GLU A 570 5.98 2.06 0.54
C GLU A 570 6.81 2.94 1.48
N GLN A 571 7.02 4.20 1.10
CA GLN A 571 7.58 5.21 2.01
C GLN A 571 6.46 6.13 2.48
N LEU A 572 6.04 5.97 3.73
CA LEU A 572 5.01 6.80 4.38
C LEU A 572 5.60 7.71 5.46
N ASP A 573 6.74 7.30 6.03
CA ASP A 573 7.50 8.07 7.00
C ASP A 573 8.61 8.83 6.28
N HIS A 574 8.64 10.14 6.45
CA HIS A 574 9.58 11.01 5.75
C HIS A 574 10.23 11.97 6.73
N VAL A 575 11.43 12.43 6.39
CA VAL A 575 12.03 13.60 7.06
C VAL A 575 12.40 14.64 6.01
N PHE A 576 11.94 15.86 6.22
CA PHE A 576 12.22 17.02 5.39
C PHE A 576 13.02 18.03 6.18
N VAL A 577 14.00 18.67 5.55
CA VAL A 577 14.89 19.61 6.19
C VAL A 577 14.97 20.93 5.43
N SER A 578 15.12 22.04 6.16
CA SER A 578 15.39 23.36 5.58
C SER A 578 16.66 23.37 4.73
N SER A 579 16.79 24.33 3.82
CA SER A 579 18.00 24.50 3.01
C SER A 579 19.28 24.68 3.83
N ALA A 580 19.18 25.24 5.04
CA ALA A 580 20.33 25.40 5.96
C ALA A 580 20.90 24.05 6.41
N VAL A 581 20.04 23.06 6.66
CA VAL A 581 20.45 21.69 7.04
C VAL A 581 20.83 20.88 5.80
N ALA A 582 20.05 20.97 4.71
CA ALA A 582 20.34 20.28 3.45
C ALA A 582 21.70 20.70 2.83
N GLY A 583 22.13 21.95 3.08
CA GLY A 583 23.45 22.46 2.66
C GLY A 583 24.64 21.97 3.51
N ARG A 584 24.38 21.13 4.53
CA ARG A 584 25.40 20.53 5.40
C ARG A 584 25.40 19.00 5.22
N THR A 585 26.11 18.27 6.09
CA THR A 585 26.09 16.81 6.09
C THR A 585 24.72 16.29 6.53
N VAL A 586 24.13 15.47 5.66
CA VAL A 586 22.87 14.73 5.86
C VAL A 586 23.16 13.26 5.57
N GLU A 587 22.82 12.41 6.52
CA GLU A 587 22.88 10.96 6.39
C GLU A 587 21.58 10.39 6.93
N VAL A 588 21.06 9.32 6.33
CA VAL A 588 19.84 8.64 6.76
C VAL A 588 19.93 7.15 6.46
N GLU A 589 19.38 6.33 7.34
CA GLU A 589 19.24 4.90 7.18
C GLU A 589 17.84 4.47 7.63
N HIS A 590 17.15 3.67 6.81
CA HIS A 590 15.93 2.96 7.21
C HIS A 590 16.31 1.61 7.80
N VAL A 591 15.73 1.27 8.94
CA VAL A 591 16.09 0.05 9.68
C VAL A 591 14.91 -0.90 9.65
N HIS A 592 14.98 -1.88 8.74
CA HIS A 592 13.87 -2.75 8.35
C HIS A 592 13.48 -3.83 9.37
N VAL A 593 13.24 -3.47 10.63
CA VAL A 593 12.87 -4.43 11.70
C VAL A 593 11.51 -5.08 11.47
N ASN A 594 10.60 -4.42 10.76
CA ASN A 594 9.24 -4.88 10.54
C ASN A 594 9.02 -5.41 9.12
N SER A 595 9.48 -4.70 8.08
CA SER A 595 9.29 -5.16 6.68
C SER A 595 10.08 -6.43 6.35
N TRP A 596 11.21 -6.66 7.02
CA TRP A 596 12.04 -7.86 6.83
C TRP A 596 11.73 -8.96 7.84
N ALA A 597 10.74 -8.78 8.70
CA ALA A 597 10.30 -9.76 9.67
C ALA A 597 10.05 -11.13 8.99
N PRO A 598 10.45 -12.25 9.61
CA PRO A 598 10.25 -13.58 9.02
C PRO A 598 8.77 -14.01 8.94
N ASP A 599 7.91 -13.35 9.74
CA ASP A 599 6.48 -13.61 9.88
C ASP A 599 5.78 -12.32 10.34
N VAL A 600 4.55 -12.08 9.87
CA VAL A 600 3.77 -10.88 10.23
C VAL A 600 3.58 -10.73 11.74
N ASN A 601 3.45 -11.84 12.48
CA ASN A 601 3.23 -11.85 13.93
C ASN A 601 4.48 -11.51 14.75
N THR A 602 5.65 -11.41 14.09
CA THR A 602 6.91 -11.05 14.76
C THR A 602 7.23 -9.56 14.64
N ARG A 603 6.43 -8.81 13.88
CA ARG A 603 6.54 -7.36 13.75
C ARG A 603 6.21 -6.68 15.08
N THR A 604 6.94 -5.62 15.38
CA THR A 604 6.65 -4.68 16.46
C THR A 604 5.54 -3.70 16.06
N SER A 605 5.60 -3.22 14.82
CA SER A 605 4.69 -2.27 14.20
C SER A 605 4.59 -2.61 12.71
N ASP A 606 3.61 -2.05 12.03
CA ASP A 606 3.56 -2.10 10.58
C ASP A 606 4.57 -1.16 9.87
N HIS A 607 5.16 -0.19 10.58
CA HIS A 607 6.17 0.74 10.06
C HIS A 607 7.59 0.35 10.48
N ASP A 608 8.56 0.49 9.58
CA ASP A 608 9.98 0.46 9.91
C ASP A 608 10.45 1.82 10.44
N PRO A 609 11.24 1.84 11.52
CA PRO A 609 11.89 3.05 11.98
C PRO A 609 13.02 3.51 11.05
N SER A 610 13.27 4.82 11.06
CA SER A 610 14.38 5.45 10.33
C SER A 610 15.27 6.23 11.28
N VAL A 611 16.56 6.40 10.94
CA VAL A 611 17.50 7.26 11.67
C VAL A 611 18.18 8.22 10.71
N ALA A 612 18.09 9.52 10.98
CA ALA A 612 18.87 10.55 10.30
C ALA A 612 19.97 11.10 11.20
N ARG A 613 21.16 11.37 10.65
CA ARG A 613 22.22 12.14 11.32
C ARG A 613 22.40 13.47 10.60
N LEU A 614 22.11 14.55 11.32
CA LEU A 614 21.97 15.89 10.75
C LEU A 614 22.87 16.89 11.47
N ARG A 615 23.55 17.74 10.70
CA ARG A 615 24.28 18.88 11.23
C ARG A 615 23.38 20.13 11.30
N VAL A 616 23.10 20.60 12.52
CA VAL A 616 22.18 21.73 12.79
C VAL A 616 22.89 23.07 13.02
N CYS A 617 24.22 23.07 13.10
CA CYS A 617 25.11 24.22 12.96
C CYS A 617 26.37 23.83 12.17
#